data_AF-A0A959I676-F1
#
_entry.id   AF-A0A959I676-F1
#
_cell.length_a   1.000
_cell.length_b   1.000
_cell.length_c   1.000
_cell.angle_alpha   90.00
_cell.angle_beta   90.00
_cell.angle_gamma   90.00
#
_symmetry.space_group_name_H-M   'P 1'
#
loop_
_entity.id
_entity.type
_entity.pdbx_description
1 polymer ?
#
loop_
_entity_poly.entity_id
_entity_poly.type
_entity_poly.pdbx_seq_one_letter_code
_entity_poly.pdbx_strand_id
1 'polypeptide(L)' 'MVKSIKELEATLTRTGRLEWIGLRPAPRAAVVPTESVAVKVGTGLEGDHYHKNGGNRQVTLVQAEYLPV' A
#
# COMPACT_ATOMS: atom_id res chain seq x y z
N MET A 1 1.12 -17.39 -20.38
CA MET A 1 -0.12 -16.68 -20.77
C MET A 1 -0.31 -15.53 -19.79
N VAL A 2 -0.36 -14.30 -20.27
CA VAL A 2 -0.57 -13.12 -19.41
C VAL A 2 -2.05 -13.02 -19.06
N LYS A 3 -2.37 -12.77 -17.80
CA LYS A 3 -3.75 -12.64 -17.31
C LYS A 3 -4.31 -11.27 -17.68
N SER A 4 -5.61 -11.19 -17.92
CA SER A 4 -6.34 -9.93 -18.10
C SER A 4 -6.55 -9.20 -16.75
N ILE A 5 -6.78 -7.89 -16.80
CA ILE A 5 -7.07 -7.06 -15.60
C ILE A 5 -8.25 -7.63 -14.82
N LYS A 6 -9.32 -8.04 -15.51
CA LYS A 6 -10.54 -8.58 -14.90
C LYS A 6 -10.29 -9.90 -14.14
N GLU A 7 -9.36 -10.74 -14.60
CA GLU A 7 -8.99 -11.98 -13.91
C GLU A 7 -8.15 -11.74 -12.66
N LEU A 8 -7.32 -10.69 -12.69
CA LEU A 8 -6.55 -10.27 -11.53
C LEU A 8 -7.48 -9.68 -10.46
N GLU A 9 -8.46 -8.83 -10.85
CA GLU A 9 -9.43 -8.20 -9.92
C GLU A 9 -10.26 -9.22 -9.13
N ALA A 10 -10.56 -10.37 -9.73
CA ALA A 10 -11.30 -11.46 -9.09
C ALA A 10 -10.44 -12.28 -8.10
N THR A 11 -9.14 -12.03 -8.02
CA THR A 11 -8.21 -12.78 -7.18
C THR A 11 -7.90 -12.01 -5.91
N LEU A 12 -8.31 -12.57 -4.76
CA LEU A 12 -7.85 -12.11 -3.44
C LEU A 12 -6.32 -12.08 -3.39
N THR A 13 -5.75 -11.07 -2.70
CA THR A 13 -4.31 -10.82 -2.61
C THR A 13 -3.52 -12.12 -2.40
N ARG A 14 -2.79 -12.55 -3.43
CA ARG A 14 -1.93 -13.73 -3.35
C ARG A 14 -0.67 -13.39 -2.57
N THR A 15 -0.01 -14.40 -2.01
CA THR A 15 1.36 -14.26 -1.50
C THR A 15 2.26 -13.67 -2.59
N GLY A 16 3.01 -12.63 -2.26
CA GLY A 16 3.86 -11.91 -3.19
C GLY A 16 5.09 -11.33 -2.50
N ARG A 17 5.78 -10.42 -3.20
CA ARG A 17 6.92 -9.66 -2.68
C ARG A 17 6.54 -8.20 -2.52
N LEU A 18 7.06 -7.56 -1.47
CA LEU A 18 7.00 -6.12 -1.31
C LEU A 18 8.11 -5.49 -2.16
N GLU A 19 7.73 -4.87 -3.27
CA GLU A 19 8.66 -4.18 -4.18
C GLU A 19 8.88 -2.72 -3.80
N TRP A 20 7.92 -2.11 -3.10
CA TRP A 20 7.95 -0.68 -2.81
C TRP A 20 7.13 -0.32 -1.57
N ILE A 21 7.62 0.65 -0.82
CA ILE A 21 6.93 1.26 0.32
C ILE A 21 6.87 2.76 0.10
N GLY A 22 5.68 3.32 0.21
CA GLY A 22 5.46 4.76 0.14
C GLY A 22 4.71 5.28 1.34
N LEU A 23 5.14 6.43 1.85
CA LEU A 23 4.50 7.15 2.95
C LEU A 23 4.01 8.50 2.46
N ARG A 24 2.78 8.86 2.80
CA ARG A 24 2.23 10.19 2.53
C ARG A 24 2.24 11.01 3.81
N PRO A 25 3.18 11.94 4.04
CA PRO A 25 3.36 12.58 5.35
C PRO A 25 2.22 13.53 5.78
N ALA A 26 1.44 14.05 4.83
CA ALA A 26 0.35 14.99 5.08
C ALA A 26 -0.80 14.84 4.05
N PRO A 27 -1.99 15.44 4.28
CA PRO A 27 -3.08 15.39 3.30
C PRO A 27 -2.63 15.91 1.94
N ARG A 28 -2.87 15.14 0.87
CA ARG A 28 -2.50 15.47 -0.53
C ARG A 28 -1.00 15.73 -0.76
N ALA A 29 -0.13 15.39 0.19
CA ALA A 29 1.30 15.45 -0.02
C ALA A 29 1.76 14.40 -1.05
N ALA A 30 2.91 14.66 -1.67
CA ALA A 30 3.60 13.66 -2.49
C ALA A 30 3.95 12.43 -1.64
N VAL A 31 3.95 11.26 -2.26
CA VAL A 31 4.36 10.01 -1.60
C VAL A 31 5.88 9.94 -1.58
N VAL A 32 6.43 9.66 -0.41
CA VAL A 32 7.87 9.54 -0.18
C VAL A 32 8.24 8.05 -0.09
N PRO A 33 9.12 7.54 -0.96
CA PRO A 33 9.58 6.15 -0.89
C PRO A 33 10.52 5.93 0.30
N THR A 34 10.47 4.73 0.89
CA THR A 34 11.38 4.31 1.96
C THR A 34 11.77 2.83 1.81
N GLU A 35 12.94 2.45 2.31
CA GLU A 35 13.39 1.05 2.34
C GLU A 35 12.66 0.23 3.42
N SER A 36 12.26 0.88 4.52
CA SER A 36 11.56 0.23 5.63
C SER A 36 10.65 1.21 6.37
N VAL A 37 9.65 0.67 7.07
CA VAL A 37 8.76 1.43 7.95
C VAL A 37 8.22 0.54 9.07
N ALA A 38 8.04 1.12 10.26
CA ALA A 38 7.40 0.45 11.38
C ALA A 38 5.87 0.46 11.21
N VAL A 39 5.25 -0.70 11.44
CA VAL A 39 3.80 -0.88 11.45
C VAL A 39 3.34 -0.98 12.91
N LYS A 40 2.45 -0.09 13.32
CA LYS A 40 1.84 -0.10 14.65
C LYS A 40 0.36 -0.48 14.56
N VAL A 41 -0.01 -1.55 15.24
CA VAL A 41 -1.41 -2.00 15.32
C VAL A 41 -2.29 -0.86 15.87
N GLY A 42 -3.41 -0.62 15.21
CA GLY A 42 -4.36 0.41 15.60
C GLY A 42 -4.05 1.79 15.03
N THR A 43 -2.83 2.05 14.56
CA THR A 43 -2.45 3.37 14.02
C THR A 43 -2.05 3.27 12.56
N GLY A 44 -1.19 2.32 12.18
CA GLY A 44 -0.75 2.10 10.80
C GLY A 44 0.75 2.30 10.63
N LEU A 45 1.16 2.86 9.49
CA LEU A 45 2.57 3.10 9.17
C LEU A 45 3.09 4.36 9.85
N GLU A 46 4.17 4.25 10.64
CA GLU A 46 4.79 5.43 11.24
C GLU A 46 5.22 6.45 10.18
N GLY A 47 4.87 7.72 10.40
CA GLY A 47 5.16 8.81 9.46
C GLY A 47 4.16 8.95 8.31
N ASP A 48 3.26 7.99 8.07
CA ASP A 48 2.15 8.19 7.13
C ASP A 48 1.06 9.05 7.77
N HIS A 49 0.46 9.96 7.02
CA HIS A 49 -0.61 10.84 7.48
C HIS A 49 -1.76 10.07 8.16
N TYR A 50 -2.10 8.88 7.66
CA TYR A 50 -3.22 8.10 8.16
C TYR A 50 -2.94 7.45 9.52
N HIS A 51 -1.68 7.48 10.02
CA HIS A 51 -1.30 6.82 11.28
C HIS A 51 -2.05 7.35 12.51
N LYS A 52 -2.60 8.57 12.42
CA LYS A 52 -3.20 9.27 13.56
C LYS A 52 -4.67 8.93 13.79
N ASN A 53 -5.34 8.30 12.81
CA ASN A 53 -6.80 8.26 12.77
C ASN A 53 -7.43 6.95 13.26
N GLY A 54 -6.66 6.00 13.80
CA GLY A 54 -7.21 4.89 14.59
C GLY A 54 -8.11 3.90 13.85
N GLY A 55 -8.28 4.04 12.53
CA GLY A 55 -9.31 3.35 11.76
C GLY A 55 -8.88 2.00 11.18
N ASN A 56 -9.84 1.27 10.60
CA ASN A 56 -9.59 -0.05 10.00
C ASN A 56 -8.67 0.01 8.76
N ARG A 57 -8.48 1.18 8.15
CA ARG A 57 -7.64 1.38 6.96
C ARG A 57 -6.22 1.80 7.35
N GLN A 58 -5.50 0.91 8.02
CA GLN A 58 -4.13 1.18 8.53
C GLN A 58 -3.05 1.14 7.45
N VAL A 59 -3.26 0.31 6.41
CA VAL A 59 -2.36 0.14 5.27
C VAL A 59 -3.16 0.10 3.98
N THR A 60 -2.54 0.53 2.88
CA THR A 60 -3.07 0.34 1.53
C THR A 60 -2.13 -0.56 0.76
N LEU A 61 -2.66 -1.63 0.17
CA LEU A 61 -1.92 -2.53 -0.70
C LEU A 61 -2.30 -2.23 -2.14
N VAL A 62 -1.30 -2.12 -3.00
CA VAL A 62 -1.47 -1.97 -4.45
C VAL A 62 -0.70 -3.11 -5.11
N GLN A 63 -1.37 -3.84 -5.99
CA GLN A 63 -0.72 -4.86 -6.82
C GLN A 63 0.02 -4.17 -7.96
N ALA A 64 1.32 -4.46 -8.09
CA ALA A 64 2.18 -3.84 -9.09
C ALA A 64 1.68 -4.11 -10.52
N GLU A 65 1.04 -5.26 -10.74
CA GLU A 65 0.47 -5.69 -12.02
C GLU A 65 -0.67 -4.79 -12.53
N TYR A 66 -1.23 -3.93 -11.68
CA TYR A 66 -2.24 -2.94 -12.06
C TYR A 66 -1.67 -1.58 -12.41
N LEU A 67 -0.39 -1.36 -12.17
CA LEU A 67 0.24 -0.09 -12.52
C LEU A 67 0.62 -0.11 -14.01
N PRO A 68 0.47 1.02 -14.72
CA PRO A 68 0.98 1.16 -16.07
C PRO A 68 2.49 0.88 -16.09
N VAL A 69 2.93 0.14 -17.11
CA VAL A 69 4.33 -0.09 -17.46
C VAL A 69 4.80 0.88 -18.53
#